data_AF-A0A8J2QU46-F1
#
_entry.id   AF-A0A8J2QU46-F1
#
_cell.length_a   1.000
_cell.length_b   1.000
_cell.length_c   1.000
_cell.angle_alpha   90.00
_cell.angle_beta   90.00
_cell.angle_gamma   90.00
#
_symmetry.space_group_name_H-M   'P 1'
#
loop_
_entity.id
_entity.type
_entity.pdbx_description
1 polymer ?
#
loop_
_entity_poly.entity_id
_entity_poly.type
_entity_poly.pdbx_seq_one_letter_code
_entity_poly.pdbx_strand_id
1 'polypeptide(L)'
;MTSTPTARYSAASAYWGRASQYQNSEYEDQQSDEDDNRLPCFRVFLFATILEDAITQLRIFDECNTELKLTKVMLDMINLLSNKYSIEKPAIKDELDGIDPKRLGCLEYSLNKLKADRDLTMNILKDTYFNLTMKHNFDNLAQSVFMFEERNDRLNYLTTEEAKNKGLCRELNRQLRQQRNHFKSVTYDKNNAIDVLKTSLQDAEIIAATRNRYVEGWQRSRSEQHEQTIMDKETPPTNKIQEYKMRIEQEQHVHSEIELLFNIKIQEVIEKVETWMKKYDTDIEKIDLKIQKVKNLHENTYERRLRLEKTLVDHEVLAKNWTRFKEEREAARQYHEKMQNSAITIQAWWRGLLVRNQLGPYKVVLRRKPEKEKKKK
;
A
#
# COMPACT_ATOMS: atom_id res chain seq x y z
N MET A 1 -4.13 -19.89 28.89
CA MET A 1 -3.51 -20.23 30.20
C MET A 1 -4.63 -20.28 31.23
N THR A 2 -4.61 -21.30 32.10
CA THR A 2 -5.26 -21.41 33.44
C THR A 2 -6.61 -20.70 33.71
N SER A 3 -7.65 -21.35 34.24
CA SER A 3 -7.87 -22.74 34.65
C SER A 3 -9.35 -22.95 34.98
N THR A 4 -9.88 -24.16 34.75
CA THR A 4 -11.16 -24.60 35.31
C THR A 4 -11.11 -24.69 36.83
N PRO A 5 -12.29 -24.72 37.49
CA PRO A 5 -12.49 -25.70 38.54
C PRO A 5 -13.70 -26.59 38.25
N THR A 6 -13.44 -27.88 38.23
CA THR A 6 -14.44 -28.95 38.19
C THR A 6 -14.83 -29.33 39.62
N ALA A 7 -16.01 -29.96 39.76
CA ALA A 7 -16.39 -30.96 40.77
C ALA A 7 -17.39 -30.56 41.88
N ARG A 8 -18.53 -31.28 41.82
CA ARG A 8 -19.27 -31.92 42.93
C ARG A 8 -19.88 -31.02 44.01
N TYR A 9 -21.21 -31.08 44.14
CA TYR A 9 -21.82 -31.96 45.15
C TYR A 9 -23.16 -32.52 44.64
N SER A 10 -23.34 -33.83 44.75
CA SER A 10 -24.62 -34.53 44.54
C SER A 10 -25.03 -35.16 45.86
N ALA A 11 -25.99 -34.53 46.54
CA ALA A 11 -26.74 -34.99 47.71
C ALA A 11 -27.84 -33.94 47.97
N ALA A 12 -29.05 -34.26 48.43
CA ALA A 12 -29.53 -35.53 48.96
C ALA A 12 -30.93 -35.88 48.44
N SER A 13 -31.06 -37.05 47.84
CA SER A 13 -32.33 -37.80 47.80
C SER A 13 -32.29 -38.79 48.97
N ALA A 14 -32.81 -38.38 50.15
CA ALA A 14 -32.86 -39.22 51.35
C ALA A 14 -33.73 -38.61 52.47
N TYR A 15 -35.06 -38.55 52.30
CA TYR A 15 -36.00 -38.34 53.42
C TYR A 15 -37.30 -39.14 53.25
N TRP A 16 -37.14 -40.43 52.93
CA TRP A 16 -38.12 -41.48 53.22
C TRP A 16 -37.37 -42.69 53.76
N GLY A 17 -37.78 -43.20 54.92
CA GLY A 17 -37.17 -44.41 55.53
C GLY A 17 -36.26 -44.16 56.74
N ARG A 18 -36.84 -43.80 57.90
CA ARG A 18 -36.25 -44.09 59.22
C ARG A 18 -37.29 -44.06 60.36
N ALA A 19 -38.14 -45.08 60.38
CA ALA A 19 -38.99 -45.44 61.54
C ALA A 19 -39.44 -46.92 61.44
N SER A 20 -38.50 -47.82 61.18
CA SER A 20 -38.72 -49.27 61.27
C SER A 20 -37.38 -49.95 61.55
N GLN A 21 -37.06 -50.07 62.84
CA GLN A 21 -36.03 -50.92 63.43
C GLN A 21 -36.06 -50.75 64.96
N TYR A 22 -37.05 -51.39 65.59
CA TYR A 22 -36.84 -52.04 66.87
C TYR A 22 -37.20 -53.52 66.66
N GLN A 23 -36.22 -54.39 66.86
CA GLN A 23 -36.41 -55.84 66.87
C GLN A 23 -37.21 -56.19 68.13
N ASN A 24 -38.26 -57.01 68.10
CA ASN A 24 -38.22 -58.45 67.84
C ASN A 24 -37.10 -59.18 68.60
N SER A 25 -37.20 -59.20 69.93
CA SER A 25 -36.63 -60.25 70.80
C SER A 25 -37.09 -60.06 72.24
N GLU A 26 -38.30 -60.53 72.57
CA GLU A 26 -38.63 -61.15 73.87
C GLU A 26 -40.04 -61.75 73.78
N TYR A 27 -40.09 -63.05 73.46
CA TYR A 27 -41.27 -63.90 73.67
C TYR A 27 -41.12 -64.49 75.06
N GLU A 28 -41.79 -63.92 76.06
CA GLU A 28 -42.16 -64.61 77.30
C GLU A 28 -43.30 -63.83 77.98
N ASP A 29 -44.16 -64.55 78.71
CA ASP A 29 -45.28 -64.06 79.54
C ASP A 29 -46.38 -63.20 78.89
N GLN A 30 -47.03 -63.77 77.87
CA GLN A 30 -48.44 -63.47 77.57
C GLN A 30 -49.39 -64.04 78.66
N GLN A 31 -49.34 -63.55 79.90
CA GLN A 31 -50.35 -63.85 80.93
C GLN A 31 -50.29 -62.97 82.20
N SER A 32 -50.71 -61.68 82.14
CA SER A 32 -51.22 -60.96 83.34
C SER A 32 -52.06 -59.70 83.09
N ASP A 33 -51.99 -59.03 81.94
CA ASP A 33 -52.63 -57.70 81.76
C ASP A 33 -54.15 -57.71 81.41
N GLU A 34 -54.85 -58.86 81.53
CA GLU A 34 -56.32 -58.89 81.34
C GLU A 34 -57.12 -58.35 82.53
N ASP A 35 -56.51 -58.11 83.69
CA ASP A 35 -57.21 -57.74 84.93
C ASP A 35 -57.23 -56.23 85.25
N ASP A 36 -56.36 -55.41 84.67
CA ASP A 36 -56.21 -53.98 85.07
C ASP A 36 -57.46 -53.13 84.75
N ASN A 37 -58.19 -53.49 83.68
CA ASN A 37 -59.46 -52.85 83.30
C ASN A 37 -60.71 -53.64 83.71
N ARG A 38 -60.58 -54.71 84.51
CA ARG A 38 -61.72 -55.49 85.01
C ARG A 38 -62.26 -54.89 86.31
N LEU A 39 -63.52 -54.50 86.29
CA LEU A 39 -64.20 -53.96 87.47
C LEU A 39 -64.86 -55.09 88.29
N PRO A 40 -64.82 -55.05 89.63
CA PRO A 40 -65.59 -55.98 90.47
C PRO A 40 -67.09 -55.92 90.15
N CYS A 41 -67.78 -57.07 90.08
CA CYS A 41 -69.14 -57.15 89.53
C CYS A 41 -70.12 -56.12 90.11
N PHE A 42 -70.10 -55.87 91.42
CA PHE A 42 -70.95 -54.84 92.05
C PHE A 42 -70.68 -53.42 91.51
N ARG A 43 -69.40 -53.07 91.28
CA ARG A 43 -69.02 -51.80 90.64
C ARG A 43 -69.42 -51.77 89.17
N VAL A 44 -69.28 -52.88 88.45
CA VAL A 44 -69.75 -52.98 87.06
C VAL A 44 -71.24 -52.68 86.97
N PHE A 45 -72.07 -53.31 87.80
CA PHE A 45 -73.52 -53.06 87.79
C PHE A 45 -73.85 -51.61 88.12
N LEU A 46 -73.14 -50.99 89.09
CA LEU A 46 -73.32 -49.57 89.41
C LEU A 46 -72.93 -48.64 88.25
N PHE A 47 -71.80 -48.89 87.59
CA PHE A 47 -71.39 -48.10 86.42
C PHE A 47 -72.26 -48.37 85.19
N ALA A 48 -72.73 -49.60 85.00
CA ALA A 48 -73.64 -49.96 83.91
C ALA A 48 -75.00 -49.26 84.05
N THR A 49 -75.58 -49.18 85.25
CA THR A 49 -76.84 -48.43 85.45
C THR A 49 -76.66 -46.92 85.30
N ILE A 50 -75.52 -46.36 85.73
CA ILE A 50 -75.18 -44.94 85.50
C ILE A 50 -75.00 -44.67 83.99
N LEU A 51 -74.38 -45.59 83.26
CA LEU A 51 -74.23 -45.48 81.80
C LEU A 51 -75.56 -45.67 81.07
N GLU A 52 -76.44 -46.57 81.52
CA GLU A 52 -77.79 -46.75 80.97
C GLU A 52 -78.64 -45.49 81.19
N ASP A 53 -78.59 -44.90 82.38
CA ASP A 53 -79.22 -43.60 82.68
C ASP A 53 -78.62 -42.47 81.82
N ALA A 54 -77.29 -42.39 81.69
CA ALA A 54 -76.64 -41.41 80.81
C ALA A 54 -77.00 -41.59 79.33
N ILE A 55 -77.07 -42.83 78.82
CA ILE A 55 -77.47 -43.16 77.44
C ILE A 55 -78.95 -42.79 77.21
N THR A 56 -79.83 -43.10 78.17
CA THR A 56 -81.25 -42.75 78.06
C THR A 56 -81.47 -41.25 78.18
N GLN A 57 -80.78 -40.53 79.07
CA GLN A 57 -80.79 -39.07 79.15
C GLN A 57 -80.25 -38.41 77.88
N LEU A 58 -79.13 -38.89 77.31
CA LEU A 58 -78.58 -38.38 76.05
C LEU A 58 -79.50 -38.67 74.86
N ARG A 59 -80.28 -39.76 74.90
CA ARG A 59 -81.32 -40.09 73.91
C ARG A 59 -82.53 -39.18 74.07
N ILE A 60 -83.03 -38.97 75.29
CA ILE A 60 -84.13 -38.04 75.59
C ILE A 60 -83.74 -36.62 75.17
N PHE A 61 -82.52 -36.18 75.44
CA PHE A 61 -81.99 -34.90 74.97
C PHE A 61 -81.86 -34.82 73.44
N ASP A 62 -81.95 -35.94 72.71
CA ASP A 62 -82.02 -35.92 71.24
C ASP A 62 -83.47 -35.84 70.78
N GLU A 63 -84.31 -36.73 71.30
CA GLU A 63 -85.71 -36.86 70.92
C GLU A 63 -86.54 -35.63 71.32
N CYS A 64 -86.25 -34.99 72.45
CA CYS A 64 -86.92 -33.77 72.92
C CYS A 64 -86.44 -32.47 72.25
N ASN A 65 -85.26 -32.44 71.60
CA ASN A 65 -84.74 -31.20 71.00
C ASN A 65 -85.25 -31.03 69.56
N THR A 66 -86.56 -30.82 69.45
CA THR A 66 -87.28 -30.68 68.17
C THR A 66 -86.89 -29.42 67.40
N GLU A 67 -86.51 -28.35 68.07
CA GLU A 67 -86.08 -27.08 67.44
C GLU A 67 -84.71 -27.20 66.75
N LEU A 68 -83.70 -27.79 67.41
CA LEU A 68 -82.41 -28.05 66.76
C LEU A 68 -82.53 -29.10 65.65
N LYS A 69 -83.44 -30.07 65.78
CA LYS A 69 -83.74 -31.01 64.70
C LYS A 69 -84.40 -30.34 63.50
N LEU A 70 -85.38 -29.46 63.73
CA LEU A 70 -86.06 -28.73 62.65
C LEU A 70 -85.09 -27.80 61.91
N THR A 71 -84.30 -27.01 62.65
CA THR A 71 -83.30 -26.11 62.06
C THR A 71 -82.21 -26.89 61.31
N LYS A 72 -81.77 -28.04 61.81
CA LYS A 72 -80.84 -28.92 61.09
C LYS A 72 -81.46 -29.50 59.82
N VAL A 73 -82.71 -29.96 59.86
CA VAL A 73 -83.45 -30.44 58.67
C VAL A 73 -83.67 -29.33 57.64
N MET A 74 -83.87 -28.07 58.07
CA MET A 74 -83.97 -26.92 57.18
C MET A 74 -82.63 -26.57 56.51
N LEU A 75 -81.51 -26.65 57.23
CA LEU A 75 -80.17 -26.46 56.67
C LEU A 75 -79.81 -27.60 55.70
N ASP A 76 -80.09 -28.84 56.09
CA ASP A 76 -79.88 -30.03 55.24
C ASP A 76 -80.95 -30.19 54.15
N MET A 77 -81.93 -29.29 54.03
CA MET A 77 -83.08 -29.47 53.14
C MET A 77 -82.67 -29.67 51.67
N ILE A 78 -81.64 -28.95 51.21
CA ILE A 78 -81.06 -29.11 49.88
C ILE A 78 -80.44 -30.51 49.71
N ASN A 79 -79.70 -30.97 50.72
CA ASN A 79 -79.07 -32.29 50.75
C ASN A 79 -80.10 -33.45 50.82
N LEU A 80 -81.20 -33.25 51.54
CA LEU A 80 -82.30 -34.20 51.70
C LEU A 80 -83.17 -34.27 50.44
N LEU A 81 -83.42 -33.14 49.78
CA LEU A 81 -84.09 -33.08 48.47
C LEU A 81 -83.25 -33.77 47.39
N SER A 82 -81.94 -33.49 47.32
CA SER A 82 -81.01 -34.19 46.42
C SER A 82 -81.05 -35.72 46.63
N ASN A 83 -81.04 -36.19 47.88
CA ASN A 83 -81.18 -37.62 48.20
C ASN A 83 -82.55 -38.19 47.79
N LYS A 84 -83.64 -37.45 47.96
CA LYS A 84 -85.00 -37.90 47.63
C LYS A 84 -85.26 -38.02 46.12
N TYR A 85 -84.62 -37.16 45.33
CA TYR A 85 -84.77 -37.10 43.87
C TYR A 85 -83.59 -37.73 43.11
N SER A 86 -82.71 -38.47 43.79
CA SER A 86 -81.54 -39.15 43.22
C SER A 86 -80.64 -38.24 42.36
N ILE A 87 -80.46 -36.99 42.78
CA ILE A 87 -79.57 -36.03 42.10
C ILE A 87 -78.13 -36.34 42.53
N GLU A 88 -77.29 -36.75 41.58
CA GLU A 88 -75.86 -37.02 41.82
C GLU A 88 -75.16 -35.81 42.44
N LYS A 89 -74.46 -36.05 43.55
CA LYS A 89 -73.66 -35.04 44.24
C LYS A 89 -72.27 -34.97 43.62
N PRO A 90 -71.64 -33.78 43.54
CA PRO A 90 -70.23 -33.70 43.19
C PRO A 90 -69.42 -34.54 44.18
N ALA A 91 -68.51 -35.37 43.65
CA ALA A 91 -67.66 -36.21 44.48
C ALA A 91 -66.79 -35.33 45.39
N ILE A 92 -66.95 -35.50 46.71
CA ILE A 92 -66.16 -34.82 47.74
C ILE A 92 -64.70 -35.25 47.55
N LYS A 93 -63.82 -34.29 47.20
CA LYS A 93 -62.40 -34.59 46.90
C LYS A 93 -61.47 -34.44 48.09
N ASP A 94 -61.92 -33.78 49.16
CA ASP A 94 -61.19 -33.49 50.38
C ASP A 94 -62.19 -33.49 51.55
N GLU A 95 -61.80 -34.00 52.72
CA GLU A 95 -62.63 -33.98 53.94
C GLU A 95 -62.92 -32.55 54.43
N LEU A 96 -62.17 -31.56 53.92
CA LEU A 96 -62.34 -30.14 54.18
C LEU A 96 -63.12 -29.39 53.09
N ASP A 97 -63.52 -30.05 52.00
CA ASP A 97 -64.21 -29.42 50.86
C ASP A 97 -65.60 -28.92 51.28
N GLY A 98 -65.80 -27.60 51.28
CA GLY A 98 -67.01 -26.94 51.80
C GLY A 98 -66.90 -26.36 53.22
N ILE A 99 -65.82 -26.61 53.96
CA ILE A 99 -65.59 -25.98 55.28
C ILE A 99 -64.74 -24.70 55.09
N ASP A 100 -65.41 -23.57 54.90
CA ASP A 100 -64.76 -22.25 54.81
C ASP A 100 -63.99 -21.92 56.11
N PRO A 101 -62.65 -21.80 56.11
CA PRO A 101 -61.88 -21.54 57.34
C PRO A 101 -62.16 -20.16 57.96
N LYS A 102 -62.86 -19.27 57.24
CA LYS A 102 -63.33 -17.97 57.73
C LYS A 102 -64.79 -17.99 58.22
N ARG A 103 -65.52 -19.10 58.03
CA ARG A 103 -66.95 -19.25 58.40
C ARG A 103 -67.18 -20.41 59.39
N LEU A 104 -66.16 -20.87 60.12
CA LEU A 104 -66.31 -21.87 61.20
C LEU A 104 -67.38 -21.50 62.26
N GLY A 105 -67.72 -20.22 62.41
CA GLY A 105 -68.81 -19.77 63.27
C GLY A 105 -70.21 -19.92 62.67
N CYS A 106 -70.39 -20.54 61.50
CA CYS A 106 -71.72 -20.74 60.93
C CYS A 106 -72.53 -21.78 61.71
N LEU A 107 -73.84 -21.55 61.80
CA LEU A 107 -74.77 -22.44 62.52
C LEU A 107 -74.73 -23.87 61.96
N GLU A 108 -74.53 -24.02 60.65
CA GLU A 108 -74.42 -25.31 59.96
C GLU A 108 -73.22 -26.14 60.41
N TYR A 109 -72.01 -25.54 60.49
CA TYR A 109 -70.83 -26.23 61.02
C TYR A 109 -71.00 -26.57 62.50
N SER A 110 -71.53 -25.63 63.30
CA SER A 110 -71.77 -25.85 64.73
C SER A 110 -72.74 -27.01 64.97
N LEU A 111 -73.85 -27.09 64.24
CA LEU A 111 -74.81 -28.20 64.34
C LEU A 111 -74.30 -29.51 63.76
N ASN A 112 -73.51 -29.49 62.68
CA ASN A 112 -72.83 -30.68 62.14
C ASN A 112 -71.83 -31.24 63.16
N LYS A 113 -70.98 -30.38 63.74
CA LYS A 113 -70.02 -30.76 64.76
C LYS A 113 -70.72 -31.29 66.01
N LEU A 114 -71.71 -30.57 66.53
CA LEU A 114 -72.48 -30.99 67.71
C LEU A 114 -73.13 -32.36 67.50
N LYS A 115 -73.66 -32.64 66.30
CA LYS A 115 -74.19 -33.96 65.95
C LYS A 115 -73.08 -35.02 65.91
N ALA A 116 -71.95 -34.75 65.28
CA ALA A 116 -70.83 -35.70 65.21
C ALA A 116 -70.24 -36.01 66.60
N ASP A 117 -70.00 -34.98 67.42
CA ASP A 117 -69.51 -35.11 68.80
C ASP A 117 -70.51 -35.91 69.66
N ARG A 118 -71.82 -35.69 69.47
CA ARG A 118 -72.91 -36.44 70.11
C ARG A 118 -72.93 -37.91 69.68
N ASP A 119 -72.95 -38.18 68.38
CA ASP A 119 -73.03 -39.53 67.83
C ASP A 119 -71.80 -40.35 68.27
N LEU A 120 -70.61 -39.73 68.28
CA LEU A 120 -69.37 -40.31 68.80
C LEU A 120 -69.46 -40.63 70.29
N THR A 121 -69.89 -39.67 71.12
CA THR A 121 -70.07 -39.87 72.57
C THR A 121 -71.09 -40.98 72.86
N MET A 122 -72.21 -40.98 72.12
CA MET A 122 -73.29 -41.96 72.27
C MET A 122 -72.84 -43.37 71.86
N ASN A 123 -71.98 -43.51 70.85
CA ASN A 123 -71.41 -44.80 70.45
C ASN A 123 -70.39 -45.29 71.49
N ILE A 124 -69.45 -44.44 71.94
CA ILE A 124 -68.49 -44.79 73.00
C ILE A 124 -69.22 -45.24 74.28
N LEU A 125 -70.29 -44.54 74.70
CA LEU A 125 -71.08 -44.91 75.87
C LEU A 125 -71.83 -46.25 75.67
N LYS A 126 -72.41 -46.51 74.50
CA LYS A 126 -73.03 -47.81 74.18
C LYS A 126 -72.02 -48.96 74.15
N ASP A 127 -70.87 -48.74 73.51
CA ASP A 127 -69.84 -49.76 73.33
C ASP A 127 -69.14 -50.08 74.66
N THR A 128 -69.04 -49.10 75.56
CA THR A 128 -68.55 -49.31 76.94
C THR A 128 -69.60 -49.95 77.83
N TYR A 129 -70.88 -49.56 77.73
CA TYR A 129 -72.00 -50.26 78.40
C TYR A 129 -72.09 -51.74 77.98
N PHE A 130 -71.95 -52.03 76.68
CA PHE A 130 -71.93 -53.40 76.15
C PHE A 130 -70.73 -54.20 76.66
N ASN A 131 -69.51 -53.63 76.64
CA ASN A 131 -68.33 -54.30 77.21
C ASN A 131 -68.44 -54.51 78.73
N LEU A 132 -69.00 -53.56 79.49
CA LEU A 132 -69.20 -53.71 80.93
C LEU A 132 -70.22 -54.80 81.25
N THR A 133 -71.35 -54.84 80.54
CA THR A 133 -72.40 -55.85 80.76
C THR A 133 -72.00 -57.25 80.31
N MET A 134 -71.22 -57.39 79.21
CA MET A 134 -70.86 -58.71 78.65
C MET A 134 -69.48 -59.24 79.09
N LYS A 135 -68.50 -58.35 79.35
CA LYS A 135 -67.09 -58.70 79.62
C LYS A 135 -66.53 -58.08 80.91
N HIS A 136 -67.30 -57.26 81.62
CA HIS A 136 -66.91 -56.56 82.85
C HIS A 136 -65.66 -55.65 82.70
N ASN A 137 -65.34 -55.18 81.48
CA ASN A 137 -64.21 -54.30 81.20
C ASN A 137 -64.63 -52.94 80.63
N PHE A 138 -63.71 -51.97 80.69
CA PHE A 138 -63.89 -50.62 80.12
C PHE A 138 -62.86 -50.26 79.03
N ASP A 139 -62.21 -51.25 78.40
CA ASP A 139 -61.14 -51.04 77.40
C ASP A 139 -61.54 -50.07 76.28
N ASN A 140 -62.79 -50.16 75.80
CA ASN A 140 -63.30 -49.27 74.75
C ASN A 140 -63.23 -47.79 75.16
N LEU A 141 -63.38 -47.47 76.46
CA LEU A 141 -63.23 -46.11 76.96
C LEU A 141 -61.75 -45.71 76.97
N ALA A 142 -60.89 -46.54 77.55
CA ALA A 142 -59.46 -46.30 77.65
C ALA A 142 -58.81 -46.12 76.25
N GLN A 143 -59.14 -47.01 75.31
CA GLN A 143 -58.70 -46.91 73.93
C GLN A 143 -59.23 -45.64 73.25
N SER A 144 -60.51 -45.26 73.47
CA SER A 144 -61.04 -44.02 72.90
C SER A 144 -60.30 -42.78 73.42
N VAL A 145 -59.99 -42.72 74.72
CA VAL A 145 -59.25 -41.62 75.35
C VAL A 145 -57.82 -41.56 74.79
N PHE A 146 -57.12 -42.68 74.70
CA PHE A 146 -55.78 -42.75 74.10
C PHE A 146 -55.76 -42.26 72.65
N MET A 147 -56.75 -42.66 71.83
CA MET A 147 -56.89 -42.18 70.46
C MET A 147 -57.18 -40.66 70.38
N PHE A 148 -57.87 -40.08 71.37
CA PHE A 148 -58.05 -38.62 71.47
C PHE A 148 -56.76 -37.91 71.87
N GLU A 149 -55.98 -38.46 72.79
CA GLU A 149 -54.69 -37.90 73.22
C GLU A 149 -53.68 -37.90 72.05
N GLU A 150 -53.51 -39.03 71.35
CA GLU A 150 -52.66 -39.13 70.16
C GLU A 150 -53.10 -38.14 69.07
N ARG A 151 -54.42 -38.03 68.83
CA ARG A 151 -54.97 -37.05 67.87
C ARG A 151 -54.67 -35.61 68.30
N ASN A 152 -54.78 -35.30 69.58
CA ASN A 152 -54.50 -33.97 70.13
C ASN A 152 -53.01 -33.62 69.98
N ASP A 153 -52.11 -34.55 70.31
CA ASP A 153 -50.66 -34.36 70.15
C ASP A 153 -50.25 -34.21 68.70
N ARG A 154 -50.87 -34.97 67.78
CA ARG A 154 -50.72 -34.76 66.33
C ARG A 154 -51.17 -33.37 65.88
N LEU A 155 -52.28 -32.85 66.40
CA LEU A 155 -52.77 -31.51 66.10
C LEU A 155 -51.85 -30.42 66.68
N ASN A 156 -51.30 -30.63 67.89
CA ASN A 156 -50.31 -29.74 68.49
C ASN A 156 -49.02 -29.70 67.67
N TYR A 157 -48.50 -30.87 67.27
CA TYR A 157 -47.34 -30.98 66.38
C TYR A 157 -47.56 -30.21 65.07
N LEU A 158 -48.66 -30.50 64.37
CA LEU A 158 -49.02 -29.81 63.11
C LEU A 158 -49.14 -28.29 63.30
N THR A 159 -49.71 -27.84 64.41
CA THR A 159 -49.83 -26.41 64.75
C THR A 159 -48.46 -25.75 64.93
N THR A 160 -47.53 -26.40 65.64
CA THR A 160 -46.16 -25.86 65.81
C THR A 160 -45.40 -25.84 64.49
N GLU A 161 -45.57 -26.85 63.64
CA GLU A 161 -44.89 -26.94 62.34
C GLU A 161 -45.47 -25.94 61.33
N GLU A 162 -46.79 -25.72 61.34
CA GLU A 162 -47.42 -24.65 60.55
C GLU A 162 -46.93 -23.25 60.98
N ALA A 163 -46.73 -23.02 62.29
CA ALA A 163 -46.16 -21.78 62.80
C ALA A 163 -44.70 -21.57 62.35
N LYS A 164 -43.86 -22.63 62.38
CA LYS A 164 -42.49 -22.58 61.83
C LYS A 164 -42.50 -22.29 60.34
N ASN A 165 -43.33 -22.98 59.56
CA ASN A 165 -43.48 -22.78 58.12
C ASN A 165 -43.96 -21.35 57.78
N LYS A 166 -44.94 -20.82 58.51
CA LYS A 166 -45.35 -19.41 58.41
C LYS A 166 -44.19 -18.45 58.72
N GLY A 167 -43.34 -18.76 59.69
CA GLY A 167 -42.11 -18.02 59.99
C GLY A 167 -41.11 -18.03 58.84
N LEU A 168 -40.77 -19.23 58.34
CA LEU A 168 -39.84 -19.41 57.22
C LEU A 168 -40.34 -18.72 55.95
N CYS A 169 -41.63 -18.84 55.62
CA CYS A 169 -42.24 -18.15 54.49
C CYS A 169 -42.14 -16.62 54.60
N ARG A 170 -42.28 -16.04 55.81
CA ARG A 170 -42.07 -14.60 56.02
C ARG A 170 -40.61 -14.20 55.81
N GLU A 171 -39.68 -15.00 56.31
CA GLU A 171 -38.24 -14.73 56.18
C GLU A 171 -37.75 -14.84 54.74
N LEU A 172 -38.14 -15.89 54.01
CA LEU A 172 -37.84 -16.04 52.57
C LEU A 172 -38.42 -14.88 51.75
N ASN A 173 -39.65 -14.43 52.06
CA ASN A 173 -40.23 -13.25 51.43
C ASN A 173 -39.48 -11.95 51.78
N ARG A 174 -38.92 -11.83 52.98
CA ARG A 174 -38.05 -10.70 53.38
C ARG A 174 -36.75 -10.70 52.57
N GLN A 175 -36.09 -11.86 52.46
CA GLN A 175 -34.86 -12.04 51.70
C GLN A 175 -35.07 -11.77 50.20
N LEU A 176 -36.16 -12.27 49.61
CA LEU A 176 -36.52 -11.98 48.21
C LEU A 176 -36.71 -10.47 47.95
N ARG A 177 -37.34 -9.74 48.89
CA ARG A 177 -37.49 -8.27 48.79
C ARG A 177 -36.14 -7.55 48.91
N GLN A 178 -35.28 -7.98 49.84
CA GLN A 178 -33.93 -7.43 49.99
C GLN A 178 -33.08 -7.66 48.74
N GLN A 179 -33.04 -8.88 48.22
CA GLN A 179 -32.34 -9.23 46.98
C GLN A 179 -32.87 -8.42 45.78
N ARG A 180 -34.19 -8.31 45.62
CA ARG A 180 -34.80 -7.50 44.55
C ARG A 180 -34.42 -6.01 44.64
N ASN A 181 -34.33 -5.46 45.84
CA ASN A 181 -33.90 -4.08 46.05
C ASN A 181 -32.38 -3.91 45.82
N HIS A 182 -31.56 -4.87 46.25
CA HIS A 182 -30.12 -4.88 45.98
C HIS A 182 -29.84 -4.94 44.46
N PHE A 183 -30.48 -5.85 43.72
CA PHE A 183 -30.35 -5.93 42.27
C PHE A 183 -30.78 -4.63 41.56
N LYS A 184 -31.83 -3.96 42.03
CA LYS A 184 -32.22 -2.64 41.52
C LYS A 184 -31.14 -1.59 41.74
N SER A 185 -30.57 -1.50 42.94
CA SER A 185 -29.49 -0.55 43.25
C SER A 185 -28.28 -0.83 42.37
N VAL A 186 -27.77 -2.06 42.37
CA VAL A 186 -26.60 -2.44 41.56
C VAL A 186 -26.84 -2.19 40.08
N THR A 187 -28.03 -2.48 39.55
CA THR A 187 -28.36 -2.17 38.15
C THR A 187 -28.33 -0.67 37.86
N TYR A 188 -28.86 0.16 38.77
CA TYR A 188 -28.82 1.61 38.64
C TYR A 188 -27.37 2.14 38.70
N ASP A 189 -26.59 1.70 39.69
CA ASP A 189 -25.19 2.11 39.88
C ASP A 189 -24.32 1.72 38.67
N LYS A 190 -24.55 0.52 38.11
CA LYS A 190 -23.85 0.06 36.89
C LYS A 190 -24.29 0.82 35.65
N ASN A 191 -25.58 1.14 35.50
CA ASN A 191 -26.04 1.96 34.37
C ASN A 191 -25.45 3.38 34.43
N ASN A 192 -25.44 4.00 35.62
CA ASN A 192 -24.81 5.32 35.81
C ASN A 192 -23.30 5.29 35.49
N ALA A 193 -22.59 4.24 35.94
CA ALA A 193 -21.17 4.06 35.58
C ALA A 193 -20.96 3.86 34.06
N ILE A 194 -21.86 3.11 33.39
CA ILE A 194 -21.84 2.95 31.93
C ILE A 194 -22.06 4.30 31.23
N ASP A 195 -22.99 5.13 31.70
CA ASP A 195 -23.27 6.41 31.06
C ASP A 195 -22.15 7.43 31.25
N VAL A 196 -21.52 7.49 32.43
CA VAL A 196 -20.29 8.27 32.66
C VAL A 196 -19.15 7.81 31.74
N LEU A 197 -18.97 6.49 31.55
CA LEU A 197 -17.96 5.95 30.64
C LEU A 197 -18.27 6.26 29.17
N LYS A 198 -19.55 6.27 28.75
CA LYS A 198 -19.95 6.69 27.40
C LYS A 198 -19.61 8.17 27.15
N THR A 199 -19.95 9.06 28.09
CA THR A 199 -19.61 10.48 27.96
C THR A 199 -18.09 10.68 27.90
N SER A 200 -17.34 10.02 28.78
CA SER A 200 -15.87 10.09 28.75
C SER A 200 -15.26 9.54 27.45
N LEU A 201 -15.89 8.55 26.82
CA LEU A 201 -15.46 8.03 25.51
C LEU A 201 -15.75 9.04 24.39
N GLN A 202 -16.95 9.61 24.37
CA GLN A 202 -17.35 10.64 23.40
C GLN A 202 -16.47 11.90 23.50
N ASP A 203 -16.16 12.35 24.73
CA ASP A 203 -15.23 13.46 24.96
C ASP A 203 -13.83 13.12 24.43
N ALA A 204 -13.34 11.90 24.67
CA ALA A 204 -12.04 11.46 24.15
C ALA A 204 -12.01 11.39 22.61
N GLU A 205 -13.08 10.93 21.97
CA GLU A 205 -13.25 10.92 20.51
C GLU A 205 -13.26 12.34 19.93
N ILE A 206 -14.01 13.28 20.54
CA ILE A 206 -14.06 14.69 20.15
C ILE A 206 -12.69 15.35 20.32
N ILE A 207 -12.00 15.09 21.44
CA ILE A 207 -10.65 15.61 21.69
C ILE A 207 -9.65 15.06 20.66
N ALA A 208 -9.71 13.76 20.34
CA ALA A 208 -8.85 13.14 19.34
C ALA A 208 -9.09 13.71 17.94
N ALA A 209 -10.35 13.81 17.50
CA ALA A 209 -10.71 14.41 16.22
C ALA A 209 -10.27 15.88 16.12
N THR A 210 -10.46 16.66 17.20
CA THR A 210 -10.04 18.06 17.26
C THR A 210 -8.51 18.20 17.18
N ARG A 211 -7.77 17.36 17.90
CA ARG A 211 -6.30 17.31 17.85
C ARG A 211 -5.79 16.92 16.47
N ASN A 212 -6.39 15.93 15.83
CA ASN A 212 -6.01 15.50 14.47
C ASN A 212 -6.19 16.65 13.48
N ARG A 213 -7.35 17.31 13.46
CA ARG A 213 -7.61 18.49 12.60
C ARG A 213 -6.63 19.64 12.86
N TYR A 214 -6.26 19.87 14.12
CA TYR A 214 -5.25 20.88 14.46
C TYR A 214 -3.85 20.50 13.93
N VAL A 215 -3.41 19.26 14.13
CA VAL A 215 -2.11 18.76 13.65
C VAL A 215 -2.05 18.74 12.13
N GLU A 216 -3.11 18.33 11.44
CA GLU A 216 -3.22 18.38 9.98
C GLU A 216 -3.13 19.80 9.45
N GLY A 217 -3.87 20.75 10.05
CA GLY A 217 -3.81 22.17 9.69
C GLY A 217 -2.41 22.77 9.92
N TRP A 218 -1.82 22.51 11.08
CA TRP A 218 -0.46 22.93 11.42
C TRP A 218 0.58 22.37 10.45
N GLN A 219 0.50 21.07 10.12
CA GLN A 219 1.42 20.41 9.21
C GLN A 219 1.24 20.93 7.77
N ARG A 220 0.00 21.18 7.32
CA ARG A 220 -0.27 21.82 6.02
C ARG A 220 0.38 23.20 5.95
N SER A 221 0.07 24.10 6.88
CA SER A 221 0.64 25.46 6.86
C SER A 221 2.16 25.47 7.04
N ARG A 222 2.73 24.50 7.77
CA ARG A 222 4.19 24.31 7.86
C ARG A 222 4.79 23.86 6.52
N SER A 223 4.17 22.93 5.81
CA SER A 223 4.60 22.52 4.47
C SER A 223 4.51 23.67 3.47
N GLU A 224 3.37 24.39 3.43
CA GLU A 224 3.16 25.57 2.58
C GLU A 224 4.23 26.67 2.87
N GLN A 225 4.52 26.92 4.15
CA GLN A 225 5.58 27.86 4.54
C GLN A 225 6.97 27.40 4.08
N HIS A 226 7.28 26.10 4.18
CA HIS A 226 8.55 25.55 3.70
C HIS A 226 8.66 25.61 2.17
N GLU A 227 7.61 25.26 1.45
CA GLU A 227 7.53 25.34 -0.01
C GLU A 227 7.75 26.78 -0.50
N GLN A 228 7.04 27.76 0.08
CA GLN A 228 7.25 29.17 -0.22
C GLN A 228 8.68 29.62 0.13
N THR A 229 9.23 29.21 1.28
CA THR A 229 10.60 29.56 1.68
C THR A 229 11.66 28.97 0.74
N ILE A 230 11.38 27.81 0.13
CA ILE A 230 12.24 27.20 -0.89
C ILE A 230 12.10 27.99 -2.19
N MET A 231 10.89 28.26 -2.67
CA MET A 231 10.65 29.07 -3.87
C MET A 231 11.31 30.46 -3.78
N ASP A 232 11.14 31.17 -2.66
CA ASP A 232 11.75 32.49 -2.43
C ASP A 232 13.28 32.47 -2.49
N LYS A 233 13.92 31.33 -2.17
CA LYS A 233 15.37 31.14 -2.24
C LYS A 233 15.85 30.64 -3.60
N GLU A 234 15.08 29.80 -4.28
CA GLU A 234 15.45 29.17 -5.55
C GLU A 234 15.08 30.01 -6.77
N THR A 235 13.99 30.78 -6.73
CA THR A 235 13.55 31.62 -7.85
C THR A 235 14.58 32.71 -8.21
N PRO A 236 15.16 33.49 -7.28
CA PRO A 236 16.15 34.51 -7.62
C PRO A 236 17.42 33.99 -8.32
N PRO A 237 18.10 32.91 -7.86
CA PRO A 237 19.23 32.34 -8.60
C PRO A 237 18.80 31.65 -9.90
N THR A 238 17.63 31.00 -9.94
CA THR A 238 17.11 30.37 -11.18
C THR A 238 16.88 31.42 -12.27
N ASN A 239 16.25 32.56 -11.93
CA ASN A 239 16.05 33.67 -12.86
C ASN A 239 17.39 34.23 -13.36
N LYS A 240 18.38 34.44 -12.47
CA LYS A 240 19.73 34.87 -12.86
C LYS A 240 20.44 33.87 -13.78
N ILE A 241 20.30 32.56 -13.52
CA ILE A 241 20.84 31.52 -14.40
C ILE A 241 20.19 31.59 -15.78
N GLN A 242 18.88 31.86 -15.85
CA GLN A 242 18.16 32.03 -17.12
C GLN A 242 18.60 33.31 -17.87
N GLU A 243 18.75 34.44 -17.16
CA GLU A 243 19.30 35.68 -17.73
C GLU A 243 20.71 35.47 -18.31
N TYR A 244 21.60 34.78 -17.58
CA TYR A 244 22.95 34.48 -18.06
C TYR A 244 22.94 33.51 -19.26
N LYS A 245 22.05 32.51 -19.29
CA LYS A 245 21.88 31.64 -20.46
C LYS A 245 21.47 32.43 -21.70
N MET A 246 20.48 33.31 -21.59
CA MET A 246 20.05 34.17 -22.71
C MET A 246 21.16 35.11 -23.17
N ARG A 247 21.97 35.67 -22.25
CA ARG A 247 23.13 36.48 -22.62
C ARG A 247 24.20 35.68 -23.35
N ILE A 248 24.53 34.48 -22.88
CA ILE A 248 25.52 33.60 -23.53
C ILE A 248 25.05 33.21 -24.94
N GLU A 249 23.77 32.89 -25.12
CA GLU A 249 23.19 32.60 -26.44
C GLU A 249 23.28 33.80 -27.40
N GLN A 250 23.00 35.01 -26.91
CA GLN A 250 23.18 36.25 -27.67
C GLN A 250 24.65 36.53 -28.03
N GLU A 251 25.57 36.35 -27.08
CA GLU A 251 27.01 36.50 -27.31
C GLU A 251 27.52 35.48 -28.33
N GLN A 252 27.05 34.22 -28.29
CA GLN A 252 27.37 33.19 -29.28
C GLN A 252 26.83 33.54 -30.67
N HIS A 253 25.59 34.04 -30.77
CA HIS A 253 25.04 34.51 -32.05
C HIS A 253 25.88 35.63 -32.65
N VAL A 254 26.15 36.69 -31.88
CA VAL A 254 26.98 37.83 -32.31
C VAL A 254 28.40 37.39 -32.68
N HIS A 255 29.00 36.47 -31.91
CA HIS A 255 30.31 35.91 -32.24
C HIS A 255 30.30 35.18 -33.59
N SER A 256 29.30 34.32 -33.85
CA SER A 256 29.18 33.60 -35.12
C SER A 256 28.97 34.54 -36.33
N GLU A 257 28.26 35.66 -36.13
CA GLU A 257 28.08 36.70 -37.16
C GLU A 257 29.38 37.47 -37.43
N ILE A 258 30.14 37.79 -36.38
CA ILE A 258 31.47 38.39 -36.48
C ILE A 258 32.44 37.44 -37.20
N GLU A 259 32.47 36.14 -36.86
CA GLU A 259 33.28 35.13 -37.55
C GLU A 259 32.90 35.03 -39.03
N LEU A 260 31.60 35.03 -39.37
CA LEU A 260 31.13 35.03 -40.76
C LEU A 260 31.63 36.28 -41.52
N LEU A 261 31.53 37.46 -40.92
CA LEU A 261 32.04 38.71 -41.51
C LEU A 261 33.56 38.69 -41.70
N PHE A 262 34.32 38.16 -40.74
CA PHE A 262 35.77 37.96 -40.88
C PHE A 262 36.10 36.97 -42.00
N ASN A 263 35.38 35.85 -42.10
CA ASN A 263 35.59 34.85 -43.15
C ASN A 263 35.31 35.44 -44.55
N ILE A 264 34.22 36.21 -44.70
CA ILE A 264 33.95 36.97 -45.94
C ILE A 264 35.11 37.94 -46.23
N LYS A 265 35.63 38.64 -45.21
CA LYS A 265 36.70 39.61 -45.42
C LYS A 265 38.05 38.98 -45.77
N ILE A 266 38.36 37.83 -45.17
CA ILE A 266 39.53 37.02 -45.51
C ILE A 266 39.41 36.55 -46.96
N GLN A 267 38.24 36.05 -47.37
CA GLN A 267 37.98 35.61 -48.73
C GLN A 267 38.14 36.75 -49.76
N GLU A 268 37.59 37.95 -49.50
CA GLU A 268 37.84 39.13 -50.35
C GLU A 268 39.34 39.45 -50.50
N VAL A 269 40.13 39.29 -49.43
CA VAL A 269 41.58 39.57 -49.45
C VAL A 269 42.32 38.49 -50.23
N ILE A 270 41.93 37.21 -50.08
CA ILE A 270 42.47 36.10 -50.88
C ILE A 270 42.18 36.33 -52.36
N GLU A 271 40.96 36.69 -52.75
CA GLU A 271 40.59 36.99 -54.14
C GLU A 271 41.38 38.19 -54.71
N LYS A 272 41.64 39.21 -53.90
CA LYS A 272 42.53 40.33 -54.27
C LYS A 272 43.97 39.86 -54.45
N VAL A 273 44.49 39.02 -53.56
CA VAL A 273 45.83 38.44 -53.70
C VAL A 273 45.93 37.58 -54.96
N GLU A 274 44.95 36.70 -55.22
CA GLU A 274 44.89 35.89 -56.44
C GLU A 274 44.84 36.73 -57.72
N THR A 275 44.04 37.80 -57.75
CA THR A 275 43.97 38.68 -58.93
C THR A 275 45.27 39.45 -59.15
N TRP A 276 45.97 39.85 -58.08
CA TRP A 276 47.32 40.42 -58.19
C TRP A 276 48.38 39.39 -58.60
N MET A 277 48.31 38.15 -58.12
CA MET A 277 49.18 37.04 -58.57
C MET A 277 48.97 36.75 -60.05
N LYS A 278 47.73 36.50 -60.48
CA LYS A 278 47.36 36.30 -61.89
C LYS A 278 47.85 37.46 -62.77
N LYS A 279 47.73 38.72 -62.29
CA LYS A 279 48.29 39.87 -63.01
C LYS A 279 49.81 39.79 -63.12
N TYR A 280 50.51 39.58 -62.00
CA TYR A 280 51.97 39.49 -61.95
C TYR A 280 52.48 38.39 -62.89
N ASP A 281 51.89 37.20 -62.85
CA ASP A 281 52.22 36.08 -63.73
C ASP A 281 52.06 36.48 -65.21
N THR A 282 50.92 37.07 -65.61
CA THR A 282 50.75 37.53 -67.00
C THR A 282 51.70 38.67 -67.40
N ASP A 283 52.10 39.53 -66.47
CA ASP A 283 53.06 40.62 -66.74
C ASP A 283 54.49 40.08 -66.86
N ILE A 284 54.87 39.07 -66.06
CA ILE A 284 56.11 38.30 -66.22
C ILE A 284 56.12 37.55 -67.55
N GLU A 285 55.06 36.83 -67.93
CA GLU A 285 54.94 36.17 -69.23
C GLU A 285 55.10 37.16 -70.39
N LYS A 286 54.48 38.35 -70.32
CA LYS A 286 54.66 39.42 -71.33
C LYS A 286 56.11 39.91 -71.40
N ILE A 287 56.78 40.05 -70.25
CA ILE A 287 58.18 40.47 -70.17
C ILE A 287 59.09 39.38 -70.76
N ASP A 288 58.90 38.12 -70.40
CA ASP A 288 59.68 37.00 -70.93
C ASP A 288 59.46 36.81 -72.43
N LEU A 289 58.23 36.93 -72.92
CA LEU A 289 57.95 36.96 -74.37
C LEU A 289 58.63 38.14 -75.07
N LYS A 290 58.75 39.30 -74.42
CA LYS A 290 59.48 40.46 -74.94
C LYS A 290 61.00 40.21 -74.94
N ILE A 291 61.54 39.60 -73.89
CA ILE A 291 62.95 39.19 -73.80
C ILE A 291 63.27 38.15 -74.87
N GLN A 292 62.42 37.14 -75.08
CA GLN A 292 62.57 36.15 -76.15
C GLN A 292 62.54 36.80 -77.54
N LYS A 293 61.59 37.71 -77.80
CA LYS A 293 61.54 38.48 -79.07
C LYS A 293 62.83 39.28 -79.31
N VAL A 294 63.34 39.97 -78.29
CA VAL A 294 64.59 40.75 -78.40
C VAL A 294 65.80 39.84 -78.57
N LYS A 295 65.90 38.73 -77.83
CA LYS A 295 66.96 37.72 -78.00
C LYS A 295 66.95 37.15 -79.42
N ASN A 296 65.79 36.72 -79.94
CA ASN A 296 65.67 36.21 -81.29
C ASN A 296 66.03 37.27 -82.35
N LEU A 297 65.68 38.54 -82.14
CA LEU A 297 66.07 39.63 -83.04
C LEU A 297 67.57 39.95 -82.96
N HIS A 298 68.17 39.84 -81.77
CA HIS A 298 69.62 39.95 -81.61
C HIS A 298 70.35 38.78 -82.29
N GLU A 299 69.86 37.55 -82.15
CA GLU A 299 70.44 36.36 -82.81
C GLU A 299 70.35 36.50 -84.34
N ASN A 300 69.17 36.85 -84.87
CA ASN A 300 68.98 37.10 -86.31
C ASN A 300 69.88 38.22 -86.85
N THR A 301 70.10 39.30 -86.07
CA THR A 301 71.01 40.39 -86.50
C THR A 301 72.48 40.01 -86.36
N TYR A 302 72.84 39.18 -85.37
CA TYR A 302 74.17 38.60 -85.21
C TYR A 302 74.49 37.61 -86.35
N GLU A 303 73.59 36.69 -86.67
CA GLU A 303 73.68 35.83 -87.86
C GLU A 303 73.83 36.65 -89.15
N ARG A 304 73.01 37.70 -89.32
CA ARG A 304 73.10 38.58 -90.50
C ARG A 304 74.46 39.27 -90.58
N ARG A 305 75.00 39.75 -89.45
CA ARG A 305 76.36 40.31 -89.37
C ARG A 305 77.39 39.26 -89.76
N LEU A 306 77.33 38.05 -89.20
CA LEU A 306 78.28 36.97 -89.47
C LEU A 306 78.26 36.54 -90.95
N ARG A 307 77.07 36.48 -91.57
CA ARG A 307 76.93 36.25 -93.02
C ARG A 307 77.56 37.39 -93.83
N LEU A 308 77.35 38.64 -93.43
CA LEU A 308 77.95 39.82 -94.09
C LEU A 308 79.47 39.84 -93.95
N GLU A 309 80.01 39.56 -92.76
CA GLU A 309 81.46 39.44 -92.53
C GLU A 309 82.07 38.33 -93.38
N LYS A 310 81.41 37.17 -93.48
CA LYS A 310 81.84 36.10 -94.40
C LYS A 310 81.87 36.60 -95.86
N THR A 311 80.81 37.25 -96.34
CA THR A 311 80.82 37.81 -97.71
C THR A 311 81.86 38.91 -97.90
N LEU A 312 82.18 39.72 -96.88
CA LEU A 312 83.24 40.71 -96.94
C LEU A 312 84.62 40.07 -97.03
N VAL A 313 84.87 39.00 -96.28
CA VAL A 313 86.11 38.20 -96.39
C VAL A 313 86.22 37.57 -97.78
N ASP A 314 85.14 36.98 -98.30
CA ASP A 314 85.10 36.43 -99.66
C ASP A 314 85.36 37.52 -100.72
N HIS A 315 84.77 38.71 -100.55
CA HIS A 315 85.02 39.88 -101.41
C HIS A 315 86.44 40.45 -101.27
N GLU A 316 87.04 40.45 -100.08
CA GLU A 316 88.44 40.84 -99.88
C GLU A 316 89.40 39.88 -100.58
N VAL A 317 89.12 38.57 -100.51
CA VAL A 317 89.91 37.55 -101.24
C VAL A 317 89.76 37.76 -102.74
N LEU A 318 88.56 38.00 -103.25
CA LEU A 318 88.32 38.35 -104.66
C LEU A 318 89.04 39.64 -105.07
N ALA A 319 89.01 40.69 -104.23
CA ALA A 319 89.69 41.95 -104.48
C ALA A 319 91.22 41.80 -104.47
N LYS A 320 91.79 41.07 -103.51
CA LYS A 320 93.22 40.74 -103.46
C LYS A 320 93.64 39.92 -104.68
N ASN A 321 92.83 38.95 -105.11
CA ASN A 321 93.07 38.18 -106.34
C ASN A 321 92.99 39.07 -107.59
N TRP A 322 92.05 40.02 -107.65
CA TRP A 322 91.95 40.99 -108.74
C TRP A 322 93.13 41.96 -108.79
N THR A 323 93.58 42.49 -107.65
CA THR A 323 94.77 43.33 -107.54
C THR A 323 96.02 42.58 -107.97
N ARG A 324 96.19 41.33 -107.51
CA ARG A 324 97.29 40.46 -107.92
C ARG A 324 97.28 40.16 -109.42
N PHE A 325 96.11 39.86 -110.00
CA PHE A 325 95.96 39.70 -111.45
C PHE A 325 96.30 41.00 -112.22
N LYS A 326 95.94 42.15 -111.66
CA LYS A 326 96.30 43.48 -112.17
C LYS A 326 97.81 43.72 -112.15
N GLU A 327 98.48 43.39 -111.04
CA GLU A 327 99.93 43.49 -110.85
C GLU A 327 100.69 42.53 -111.78
N GLU A 328 100.27 41.26 -111.87
CA GLU A 328 100.84 40.28 -112.79
C GLU A 328 100.69 40.73 -114.26
N ARG A 329 99.55 41.33 -114.62
CA ARG A 329 99.30 41.92 -115.95
C ARG A 329 100.10 43.20 -116.20
N GLU A 330 100.43 43.98 -115.17
CA GLU A 330 101.30 45.15 -115.29
C GLU A 330 102.79 44.78 -115.34
N ALA A 331 103.23 43.79 -114.56
CA ALA A 331 104.55 43.20 -114.67
C ALA A 331 104.79 42.61 -116.07
N ALA A 332 103.81 41.89 -116.63
CA ALA A 332 103.87 41.38 -118.00
C ALA A 332 103.98 42.50 -119.05
N ARG A 333 103.23 43.61 -118.90
CA ARG A 333 103.37 44.79 -119.77
C ARG A 333 104.75 45.44 -119.65
N GLN A 334 105.24 45.68 -118.44
CA GLN A 334 106.56 46.25 -118.20
C GLN A 334 107.70 45.34 -118.71
N TYR A 335 107.52 44.01 -118.66
CA TYR A 335 108.47 43.06 -119.24
C TYR A 335 108.51 43.17 -120.78
N HIS A 336 107.35 43.20 -121.44
CA HIS A 336 107.26 43.43 -122.89
C HIS A 336 107.85 44.79 -123.29
N GLU A 337 107.56 45.85 -122.55
CA GLU A 337 108.06 47.21 -122.81
C GLU A 337 109.59 47.29 -122.63
N LYS A 338 110.14 46.68 -121.57
CA LYS A 338 111.60 46.54 -121.38
C LYS A 338 112.24 45.72 -122.49
N MET A 339 111.62 44.61 -122.92
CA MET A 339 112.11 43.79 -124.03
C MET A 339 112.12 44.58 -125.35
N GLN A 340 111.06 45.35 -125.62
CA GLN A 340 110.93 46.15 -126.83
C GLN A 340 111.91 47.34 -126.84
N ASN A 341 112.09 48.02 -125.71
CA ASN A 341 113.12 49.06 -125.56
C ASN A 341 114.55 48.50 -125.67
N SER A 342 114.80 47.28 -125.18
CA SER A 342 116.08 46.58 -125.35
C SER A 342 116.33 46.26 -126.83
N ALA A 343 115.31 45.77 -127.55
CA ALA A 343 115.38 45.51 -128.99
C ALA A 343 115.61 46.80 -129.81
N ILE A 344 114.94 47.91 -129.45
CA ILE A 344 115.15 49.23 -130.07
C ILE A 344 116.57 49.72 -129.81
N THR A 345 117.12 49.55 -128.61
CA THR A 345 118.49 49.93 -128.26
C THR A 345 119.52 49.14 -129.07
N ILE A 346 119.32 47.82 -129.24
CA ILE A 346 120.17 46.97 -130.09
C ILE A 346 120.06 47.40 -131.57
N GLN A 347 118.85 47.70 -132.07
CA GLN A 347 118.67 48.22 -133.43
C GLN A 347 119.32 49.60 -133.65
N ALA A 348 119.29 50.49 -132.65
CA ALA A 348 119.94 51.79 -132.71
C ALA A 348 121.48 51.65 -132.71
N TRP A 349 122.01 50.74 -131.90
CA TRP A 349 123.44 50.42 -131.85
C TRP A 349 123.95 49.87 -133.19
N TRP A 350 123.22 48.93 -133.80
CA TRP A 350 123.62 48.34 -135.10
C TRP A 350 123.54 49.35 -136.25
N ARG A 351 122.50 50.21 -136.28
CA ARG A 351 122.39 51.31 -137.27
C ARG A 351 123.50 52.35 -137.09
N GLY A 352 123.91 52.65 -135.85
CA GLY A 352 125.05 53.53 -135.56
C GLY A 352 126.40 52.95 -135.99
N LEU A 353 126.55 51.61 -135.96
CA LEU A 353 127.77 50.92 -136.43
C LEU A 353 127.90 50.98 -137.96
N LEU A 354 126.80 50.75 -138.69
CA LEU A 354 126.74 50.83 -140.16
C LEU A 354 127.21 52.19 -140.71
N VAL A 355 126.77 53.28 -140.09
CA VAL A 355 127.10 54.65 -140.51
C VAL A 355 128.58 54.98 -140.30
N ARG A 356 129.24 54.36 -139.30
CA ARG A 356 130.66 54.59 -139.01
C ARG A 356 131.60 53.75 -139.88
N ASN A 357 131.14 52.59 -140.38
CA ASN A 357 131.96 51.67 -141.19
C ASN A 357 131.65 51.66 -142.70
N GLN A 358 130.78 52.56 -143.19
CA GLN A 358 130.63 52.92 -144.61
C GLN A 358 130.55 51.76 -145.64
N LEU A 359 129.71 50.74 -145.38
CA LEU A 359 129.32 49.76 -146.39
C LEU A 359 127.97 50.15 -147.02
N GLY A 360 128.02 51.02 -148.05
CA GLY A 360 126.86 51.49 -148.80
C GLY A 360 127.21 52.18 -150.14
N PRO A 361 126.28 52.28 -151.12
CA PRO A 361 126.63 52.53 -152.52
C PRO A 361 126.53 54.00 -152.99
N TYR A 362 127.44 54.87 -152.53
CA TYR A 362 127.73 56.18 -153.16
C TYR A 362 129.26 56.40 -153.20
N LYS A 363 129.89 56.53 -154.38
CA LYS A 363 131.37 56.40 -154.53
C LYS A 363 131.97 57.21 -155.70
N VAL A 364 132.72 58.30 -155.44
CA VAL A 364 133.48 59.13 -156.42
C VAL A 364 134.72 59.81 -155.77
N VAL A 365 135.82 60.21 -156.44
CA VAL A 365 136.82 59.36 -157.17
C VAL A 365 138.20 60.09 -157.44
N LEU A 366 139.32 59.44 -157.06
CA LEU A 366 140.71 59.51 -157.63
C LEU A 366 141.68 60.74 -157.48
N ARG A 367 142.97 60.43 -157.17
CA ARG A 367 144.25 60.56 -157.99
C ARG A 367 145.49 60.84 -157.10
N ARG A 368 146.76 60.44 -157.35
CA ARG A 368 147.52 59.41 -158.16
C ARG A 368 149.03 59.59 -157.77
N LYS A 369 149.95 58.60 -157.74
CA LYS A 369 150.78 58.00 -158.83
C LYS A 369 152.03 57.28 -158.20
N PRO A 370 152.93 56.60 -158.96
CA PRO A 370 153.37 55.19 -158.85
C PRO A 370 154.46 54.88 -157.76
N GLU A 371 155.14 53.72 -157.61
CA GLU A 371 155.40 52.59 -158.54
C GLU A 371 155.56 51.15 -157.92
N LYS A 372 156.66 50.41 -158.23
CA LYS A 372 156.92 48.95 -158.04
C LYS A 372 157.89 48.70 -156.85
N GLU A 373 157.92 47.58 -156.12
CA GLU A 373 158.31 46.22 -156.55
C GLU A 373 157.87 45.11 -155.54
N LYS A 374 157.24 44.03 -156.01
CA LYS A 374 157.73 42.62 -156.19
C LYS A 374 158.12 41.80 -154.94
N LYS A 375 157.28 40.80 -154.62
CA LYS A 375 157.51 39.34 -154.79
C LYS A 375 156.24 38.59 -154.32
N LYS A 376 155.71 37.65 -155.13
CA LYS A 376 155.89 36.19 -155.00
C LYS A 376 155.64 35.70 -153.55
N LYS A 377 154.73 34.76 -153.30
CA LYS A 377 154.28 33.65 -154.15
C LYS A 377 152.78 33.38 -153.98
#